data_AF-A0A9D5XLU7-F1
#
_entry.id   AF-A0A9D5XLU7-F1
#
_cell.length_a   1.000
_cell.length_b   1.000
_cell.length_c   1.000
_cell.angle_alpha   90.00
_cell.angle_beta   90.00
_cell.angle_gamma   90.00
#
_symmetry.space_group_name_H-M   'P 1'
#
loop_
_entity.id
_entity.type
_entity.pdbx_description
1 polymer ?
#
loop_
_entity_poly.entity_id
_entity_poly.type
_entity_poly.pdbx_seq_one_letter_code
_entity_poly.pdbx_strand_id
1 'polypeptide(L)'
;MSNIVTIGSVTTAVISYKEQRVCTTQQLAQLYDTDEVRIQQNHARNAERFEEGKHFIKATGQDLKNLRLSLSGLQISSKTRSLILWTERGAARHAKMLETDKAWDVFEQLEDAYFTAAPVRGPMADGGKRSTAQDRLPLYHFAIDTVIKHRLMFSKVYTLINLFAGTTSFQEMTKEQSAQVADFCDRFALGQDTRNDWQRITDNKTRLHGESPQLDMVQKLLLS
;
A
#
# COMPACT_ATOMS: atom_id res chain seq x y z
N MET A 1 26.60 -4.30 7.20
CA MET A 1 26.66 -3.04 6.44
C MET A 1 25.26 -2.46 6.42
N SER A 2 25.07 -1.25 6.93
CA SER A 2 23.77 -0.56 6.91
C SER A 2 23.46 -0.16 5.47
N ASN A 3 22.44 -0.77 4.87
CA ASN A 3 21.94 -0.28 3.58
C ASN A 3 21.39 1.13 3.81
N ILE A 4 21.88 2.12 3.06
CA ILE A 4 21.40 3.50 3.08
C ILE A 4 20.67 3.80 1.78
N VAL A 5 19.62 4.61 1.86
CA VAL A 5 18.92 5.16 0.71
C VAL A 5 18.94 6.67 0.79
N THR A 6 18.83 7.34 -0.36
CA THR A 6 18.60 8.78 -0.41
C THR A 6 17.20 9.01 -0.98
N ILE A 7 16.37 9.71 -0.21
CA ILE A 7 15.00 10.10 -0.58
C ILE A 7 14.99 11.62 -0.57
N GLY A 8 14.90 12.24 -1.75
CA GLY A 8 15.08 13.67 -1.92
C GLY A 8 16.47 14.12 -1.45
N SER A 9 16.52 15.03 -0.47
CA SER A 9 17.75 15.51 0.15
C SER A 9 18.15 14.75 1.42
N VAL A 10 17.38 13.73 1.82
CA VAL A 10 17.55 13.03 3.10
C VAL A 10 18.11 11.64 2.86
N THR A 11 19.32 11.38 3.38
CA THR A 11 19.90 10.03 3.43
C THR A 11 19.49 9.34 4.72
N THR A 12 18.87 8.16 4.59
CA THR A 12 18.35 7.40 5.73
C THR A 12 18.69 5.91 5.61
N ALA A 13 18.80 5.22 6.74
CA ALA A 13 19.07 3.80 6.78
C ALA A 13 17.84 2.99 6.37
N VAL A 14 18.02 1.95 5.58
CA VAL A 14 16.92 1.08 5.18
C VAL A 14 16.68 0.00 6.24
N ILE A 15 15.48 0.02 6.82
CA ILE A 15 15.07 -0.94 7.85
C ILE A 15 14.18 -2.01 7.23
N SER A 16 14.57 -3.26 7.41
CA SER A 16 13.74 -4.42 7.10
C SER A 16 13.33 -5.12 8.39
N TYR A 17 12.04 -5.34 8.57
CA TYR A 17 11.49 -6.10 9.69
C TYR A 17 10.45 -7.08 9.17
N LYS A 18 10.58 -8.37 9.52
CA LYS A 18 9.74 -9.46 8.99
C LYS A 18 9.60 -9.42 7.46
N GLU A 19 10.73 -9.27 6.76
CA GLU A 19 10.82 -9.21 5.30
C GLU A 19 10.09 -7.99 4.65
N GLN A 20 9.60 -7.05 5.46
CA GLN A 20 8.96 -5.82 4.98
C GLN A 20 9.83 -4.60 5.28
N ARG A 21 9.88 -3.64 4.35
CA ARG A 21 10.49 -2.33 4.56
C ARG A 21 9.60 -1.50 5.49
N VAL A 22 10.19 -0.97 6.55
CA VAL A 22 9.49 -0.17 7.56
C VAL A 22 10.27 1.09 7.88
N CYS A 23 9.57 2.11 8.41
CA CYS A 23 10.18 3.35 8.88
C CYS A 23 9.99 3.50 10.39
N THR A 24 10.94 4.11 11.09
CA THR A 24 10.70 4.59 12.45
C THR A 24 9.98 5.94 12.43
N THR A 25 9.39 6.33 13.56
CA THR A 25 8.84 7.69 13.74
C THR A 25 9.88 8.77 13.46
N GLN A 26 11.13 8.57 13.89
CA GLN A 26 12.24 9.48 13.63
C GLN A 26 12.53 9.61 12.12
N GLN A 27 12.53 8.51 11.38
CA GLN A 27 12.74 8.55 9.94
C GLN A 27 11.61 9.29 9.23
N LEU A 28 10.35 9.02 9.58
CA LEU A 28 9.21 9.74 8.99
C LEU A 28 9.25 11.23 9.32
N ALA A 29 9.63 11.59 10.54
CA ALA A 29 9.79 12.97 10.96
C ALA A 29 10.84 13.69 10.10
N GLN A 30 12.01 13.08 9.92
CA GLN A 30 13.07 13.63 9.09
C GLN A 30 12.68 13.74 7.61
N LEU A 31 11.99 12.72 7.09
CA LEU A 31 11.57 12.67 5.68
C LEU A 31 10.51 13.74 5.40
N TYR A 32 9.47 13.82 6.22
CA TYR A 32 8.40 14.80 6.05
C TYR A 32 8.74 16.19 6.61
N ASP A 33 9.97 16.41 7.06
CA ASP A 33 10.44 17.67 7.65
C ASP A 33 9.50 18.19 8.75
N THR A 34 9.24 17.31 9.70
CA THR A 34 8.31 17.54 10.80
C THR A 34 8.88 16.98 12.10
N ASP A 35 8.29 17.32 13.23
CA ASP A 35 8.73 16.81 14.53
C ASP A 35 8.19 15.40 14.79
N GLU A 36 9.00 14.55 15.44
CA GLU A 36 8.54 13.22 15.91
C GLU A 36 7.27 13.32 16.75
N VAL A 37 7.17 14.38 17.56
CA VAL A 37 5.99 14.66 18.40
C VAL A 37 4.75 14.84 17.54
N ARG A 38 4.84 15.52 16.39
CA ARG A 38 3.71 15.69 15.47
C ARG A 38 3.25 14.34 14.91
N ILE A 39 4.17 13.48 14.46
CA ILE A 39 3.83 12.13 13.97
C ILE A 39 3.10 11.32 15.05
N GLN A 40 3.62 11.34 16.30
CA GLN A 40 3.01 10.63 17.43
C GLN A 40 1.63 11.17 17.79
N GLN A 41 1.47 12.50 17.87
CA GLN A 41 0.19 13.14 18.15
C GLN A 41 -0.83 12.83 17.05
N ASN A 42 -0.40 12.82 15.79
CA ASN A 42 -1.28 12.53 14.67
C ASN A 42 -1.79 11.08 14.72
N HIS A 43 -0.90 10.14 15.05
CA HIS A 43 -1.28 8.75 15.29
C HIS A 43 -2.26 8.63 16.47
N ALA A 44 -1.97 9.28 17.61
CA ALA A 44 -2.81 9.20 18.80
C ALA A 44 -4.22 9.77 18.56
N ARG A 45 -4.32 10.89 17.85
CA ARG A 45 -5.61 11.55 17.52
C ARG A 45 -6.45 10.75 16.53
N ASN A 46 -5.80 9.92 15.71
CA ASN A 46 -6.46 9.15 14.65
C ASN A 46 -6.29 7.65 14.86
N ALA A 47 -6.11 7.19 16.10
CA ALA A 47 -5.78 5.80 16.41
C ALA A 47 -6.79 4.82 15.82
N GLU A 48 -8.08 5.19 15.77
CA GLU A 48 -9.16 4.42 15.14
C GLU A 48 -8.92 4.10 13.65
N ARG A 49 -8.15 4.95 12.97
CA ARG A 49 -7.84 4.77 11.57
C ARG A 49 -6.74 3.74 11.44
N PHE A 50 -5.75 3.74 12.34
CA PHE A 50 -4.58 2.86 12.30
C PHE A 50 -4.88 1.45 12.81
N GLU A 51 -4.33 0.48 12.11
CA GLU A 51 -4.51 -0.95 12.40
C GLU A 51 -3.12 -1.56 12.53
N GLU A 52 -2.87 -2.23 13.65
CA GLU A 52 -1.62 -2.95 13.89
C GLU A 52 -1.49 -4.11 12.89
N GLY A 53 -0.27 -4.35 12.39
CA GLY A 53 0.03 -5.32 11.34
C GLY A 53 -0.20 -4.80 9.91
N LYS A 54 -1.05 -3.77 9.73
CA LYS A 54 -1.32 -3.18 8.40
C LYS A 54 -0.67 -1.81 8.21
N HIS A 55 -0.79 -0.92 9.20
CA HIS A 55 -0.29 0.44 9.13
C HIS A 55 0.96 0.64 9.99
N PHE A 56 1.04 -0.08 11.10
CA PHE A 56 2.20 -0.08 11.96
C PHE A 56 2.41 -1.43 12.61
N ILE A 57 3.61 -1.68 13.10
CA ILE A 57 3.97 -2.86 13.87
C ILE A 57 4.61 -2.38 15.16
N LYS A 58 4.12 -2.87 16.31
CA LYS A 58 4.70 -2.54 17.61
C LYS A 58 5.71 -3.60 18.01
N ALA A 59 6.99 -3.22 18.03
CA ALA A 59 8.05 -4.09 18.53
C ALA A 59 8.24 -3.90 20.04
N THR A 60 8.16 -4.99 20.80
CA THR A 60 8.31 -5.01 22.26
C THR A 60 9.19 -6.16 22.73
N GLY A 61 9.75 -6.07 23.93
CA GLY A 61 10.46 -7.18 24.56
C GLY A 61 11.68 -7.66 23.76
N GLN A 62 11.68 -8.94 23.38
CA GLN A 62 12.80 -9.55 22.65
C GLN A 62 12.94 -9.01 21.23
N ASP A 63 11.83 -8.69 20.55
CA ASP A 63 11.84 -8.11 19.20
C ASP A 63 12.53 -6.75 19.19
N LEU A 64 12.29 -5.94 20.23
CA LEU A 64 12.94 -4.65 20.39
C LEU A 64 14.44 -4.78 20.65
N LYS A 65 14.86 -5.78 21.44
CA LYS A 65 16.28 -6.08 21.66
C LYS A 65 16.97 -6.48 20.36
N ASN A 66 16.35 -7.37 19.58
CA ASN A 66 16.88 -7.82 18.30
C ASN A 66 16.96 -6.67 17.29
N LEU A 67 15.94 -5.80 17.26
CA LEU A 67 15.95 -4.59 16.43
C LEU A 67 17.07 -3.62 16.82
N ARG A 68 17.35 -3.40 18.10
CA ARG A 68 18.47 -2.53 18.54
C ARG A 68 19.82 -3.05 18.05
N LEU A 69 20.02 -4.37 18.04
CA LEU A 69 21.25 -4.99 17.54
C LEU A 69 21.37 -4.84 16.02
N SER A 70 20.26 -5.00 15.30
CA SER A 70 20.19 -4.85 13.84
C SER A 70 20.31 -3.39 13.39
N LEU A 71 19.77 -2.46 14.18
CA LEU A 71 19.68 -1.03 13.90
C LEU A 71 20.73 -0.22 14.67
N SER A 72 21.94 -0.75 14.85
CA SER A 72 23.00 -0.11 15.64
C SER A 72 23.34 1.33 15.20
N GLY A 73 22.99 1.73 13.97
CA GLY A 73 23.13 3.10 13.46
C GLY A 73 21.99 4.06 13.81
N LEU A 74 20.81 3.57 14.22
CA LEU A 74 19.71 4.39 14.73
C LEU A 74 19.82 4.42 16.26
N GLN A 75 19.98 5.61 16.84
CA GLN A 75 20.09 5.79 18.29
C GLN A 75 18.75 5.51 19.00
N ILE A 76 18.37 4.22 19.09
CA ILE A 76 17.22 3.79 19.88
C ILE A 76 17.64 3.77 21.35
N SER A 77 17.10 4.70 22.14
CA SER A 77 17.35 4.77 23.58
C SER A 77 17.16 3.41 24.26
N SER A 78 18.08 3.05 25.15
CA SER A 78 18.02 1.81 25.95
C SER A 78 16.77 1.74 26.85
N LYS A 79 16.17 2.89 27.17
CA LYS A 79 14.97 3.03 28.01
C LYS A 79 13.66 2.80 27.25
N THR A 80 13.68 2.78 25.92
CA THR A 80 12.48 2.56 25.11
C THR A 80 11.89 1.17 25.40
N ARG A 81 10.60 1.10 25.77
CA ARG A 81 9.91 -0.17 26.09
C ARG A 81 9.14 -0.75 24.89
N SER A 82 8.80 0.10 23.93
CA SER A 82 8.14 -0.28 22.68
C SER A 82 8.58 0.66 21.55
N LEU A 83 8.77 0.14 20.35
CA LEU A 83 9.04 0.92 19.15
C LEU A 83 7.92 0.70 18.13
N ILE A 84 7.41 1.78 17.56
CA ILE A 84 6.46 1.70 16.45
C ILE A 84 7.24 1.75 15.14
N LEU A 85 6.98 0.75 14.29
CA LEU A 85 7.51 0.64 12.95
C LEU A 85 6.37 0.88 11.97
N TRP A 86 6.51 1.87 11.10
CA TRP A 86 5.51 2.26 10.11
C TRP A 86 5.70 1.48 8.83
N THR A 87 4.64 0.84 8.35
CA THR A 87 4.61 0.24 7.02
C THR A 87 4.45 1.34 5.96
N GLU A 88 4.60 0.99 4.68
CA GLU A 88 4.26 1.86 3.55
C GLU A 88 2.89 2.55 3.71
N ARG A 89 1.87 1.76 4.08
CA ARG A 89 0.51 2.28 4.32
C ARG A 89 0.42 3.20 5.53
N GLY A 90 1.24 2.99 6.56
CA GLY A 90 1.36 3.89 7.70
C GLY A 90 2.00 5.22 7.32
N ALA A 91 3.10 5.16 6.56
CA ALA A 91 3.80 6.34 6.04
C ALA A 91 2.86 7.19 5.16
N ALA A 92 2.11 6.55 4.26
CA ALA A 92 1.12 7.20 3.40
C ALA A 92 0.06 7.98 4.17
N ARG A 93 -0.42 7.41 5.29
CA ARG A 93 -1.42 8.07 6.13
C ARG A 93 -0.86 9.25 6.89
N HIS A 94 0.40 9.18 7.32
CA HIS A 94 1.07 10.34 7.87
C HIS A 94 1.20 11.47 6.86
N ALA A 95 1.59 11.18 5.61
CA ALA A 95 1.62 12.18 4.55
C ALA A 95 0.25 12.84 4.35
N LYS A 96 -0.81 12.01 4.22
CA LYS A 96 -2.19 12.48 4.09
C LYS A 96 -2.64 13.38 5.26
N MET A 97 -2.20 13.09 6.49
CA MET A 97 -2.61 13.83 7.68
C MET A 97 -1.76 15.07 7.97
N LEU A 98 -0.57 15.17 7.38
CA LEU A 98 0.27 16.35 7.51
C LEU A 98 -0.19 17.47 6.59
N GLU A 99 -0.82 17.13 5.46
CA GLU A 99 -1.39 18.09 4.49
C GLU A 99 -0.38 19.18 4.06
N THR A 100 0.91 18.82 3.96
CA THR A 100 1.96 19.72 3.46
C THR A 100 2.46 19.25 2.10
N ASP A 101 2.74 20.17 1.19
CA ASP A 101 3.26 19.86 -0.16
C ASP A 101 4.51 18.97 -0.07
N LYS A 102 5.40 19.28 0.88
CA LYS A 102 6.61 18.50 1.14
C LYS A 102 6.32 17.05 1.57
N ALA A 103 5.27 16.81 2.35
CA ALA A 103 4.90 15.45 2.75
C ALA A 103 4.32 14.64 1.58
N TRP A 104 3.66 15.30 0.62
CA TRP A 104 3.22 14.68 -0.62
C TRP A 104 4.41 14.33 -1.53
N ASP A 105 5.30 15.29 -1.78
CA ASP A 105 6.49 15.11 -2.64
C ASP A 105 7.43 14.02 -2.11
N VAL A 106 7.62 13.97 -0.78
CA VAL A 106 8.50 12.96 -0.15
C VAL A 106 7.82 11.60 -0.08
N PHE A 107 6.49 11.54 0.01
CA PHE A 107 5.78 10.26 -0.02
C PHE A 107 5.93 9.57 -1.38
N GLU A 108 5.81 10.31 -2.48
CA GLU A 108 6.05 9.78 -3.83
C GLU A 108 7.48 9.22 -3.95
N GLN A 109 8.47 9.95 -3.46
CA GLN A 109 9.87 9.49 -3.46
C GLN A 109 10.12 8.30 -2.51
N LEU A 110 9.40 8.22 -1.39
CA LEU A 110 9.40 7.07 -0.48
C LEU A 110 8.86 5.82 -1.18
N GLU A 111 7.76 5.96 -1.91
CA GLU A 111 7.18 4.87 -2.72
C GLU A 111 8.15 4.39 -3.80
N ASP A 112 8.89 5.31 -4.44
CA ASP A 112 9.79 5.03 -5.58
C ASP A 112 11.23 4.63 -5.23
N ALA A 113 11.73 4.92 -4.03
CA ALA A 113 13.11 4.60 -3.64
C ALA A 113 13.22 3.67 -2.42
N TYR A 114 12.26 3.70 -1.49
CA TYR A 114 12.36 2.99 -0.21
C TYR A 114 11.49 1.74 -0.15
N PHE A 115 10.23 1.85 -0.60
CA PHE A 115 9.27 0.75 -0.58
C PHE A 115 9.28 -0.08 -1.87
N THR A 116 9.73 0.50 -2.99
CA THR A 116 9.93 -0.16 -4.30
C THR A 116 11.20 -0.98 -4.40
N ALA A 117 12.10 -0.92 -3.40
CA ALA A 117 13.18 -1.87 -3.27
C ALA A 117 12.54 -3.25 -3.07
N ALA A 118 12.30 -3.90 -4.21
CA ALA A 118 11.45 -5.04 -4.35
C ALA A 118 11.76 -6.02 -3.22
N PRO A 119 10.75 -6.69 -2.64
CA PRO A 119 11.05 -8.02 -2.13
C PRO A 119 11.85 -8.70 -3.23
N VAL A 120 12.91 -9.45 -2.91
CA VAL A 120 13.38 -10.46 -3.85
C VAL A 120 12.20 -11.41 -3.99
N ARG A 121 11.28 -11.04 -4.88
CA ARG A 121 10.00 -11.68 -5.10
C ARG A 121 10.41 -12.95 -5.78
N GLY A 122 10.26 -14.07 -5.06
CA GLY A 122 10.52 -15.38 -5.63
C GLY A 122 9.82 -15.49 -6.99
N PRO A 123 10.36 -16.29 -7.91
CA PRO A 123 9.71 -16.54 -9.20
C PRO A 123 8.23 -16.86 -8.95
N MET A 124 7.35 -16.25 -9.75
CA MET A 124 5.93 -16.56 -9.68
C MET A 124 5.76 -18.08 -9.82
N ALA A 125 4.90 -18.68 -8.99
CA ALA A 125 4.68 -20.12 -8.97
C ALA A 125 4.24 -20.69 -10.35
N ASP A 126 3.78 -19.83 -11.26
CA ASP A 126 3.29 -20.15 -12.61
C ASP A 126 4.25 -19.80 -13.76
N GLY A 127 5.44 -19.25 -13.48
CA GLY A 127 6.40 -18.83 -14.51
C GLY A 127 6.06 -17.52 -15.24
N GLY A 128 5.02 -16.79 -14.82
CA GLY A 128 4.62 -15.50 -15.40
C GLY A 128 5.63 -14.37 -15.15
N LYS A 129 5.76 -13.46 -16.12
CA LYS A 129 6.54 -12.21 -15.95
C LYS A 129 5.67 -11.14 -15.28
N ARG A 130 6.18 -10.56 -14.19
CA ARG A 130 5.57 -9.40 -13.52
C ARG A 130 5.52 -8.19 -14.46
N SER A 131 4.48 -7.37 -14.31
CA SER A 131 4.37 -6.08 -15.01
C SER A 131 5.35 -5.06 -14.44
N THR A 132 5.93 -4.24 -15.30
CA THR A 132 6.74 -3.07 -14.91
C THR A 132 5.84 -1.86 -14.64
N ALA A 133 6.41 -0.74 -14.18
CA ALA A 133 5.66 0.52 -14.07
C ALA A 133 5.17 1.00 -15.45
N GLN A 134 5.99 0.82 -16.49
CA GLN A 134 5.65 1.19 -17.86
C GLN A 134 4.46 0.38 -18.39
N ASP A 135 4.43 -0.93 -18.13
CA ASP A 135 3.31 -1.79 -18.54
C ASP A 135 1.98 -1.39 -17.87
N ARG A 136 2.05 -0.70 -16.72
CA ARG A 136 0.88 -0.27 -15.93
C ARG A 136 0.48 1.18 -16.18
N LEU A 137 1.27 1.95 -16.94
CA LEU A 137 1.00 3.36 -17.25
C LEU A 137 -0.43 3.61 -17.79
N PRO A 138 -0.97 2.80 -18.72
CA PRO A 138 -2.33 3.00 -19.22
C PRO A 138 -3.41 2.92 -18.13
N LEU A 139 -3.20 2.05 -17.12
CA LEU A 139 -4.14 1.84 -16.03
C LEU A 139 -4.19 3.07 -15.11
N TYR A 140 -3.05 3.73 -14.91
CA TYR A 140 -2.97 4.98 -14.15
C TYR A 140 -3.66 6.13 -14.89
N HIS A 141 -3.43 6.28 -16.20
CA HIS A 141 -4.14 7.27 -17.01
C HIS A 141 -5.64 7.08 -16.96
N PHE A 142 -6.13 5.86 -17.20
CA PHE A 142 -7.54 5.54 -17.09
C PHE A 142 -8.10 5.87 -15.69
N ALA A 143 -7.35 5.57 -14.62
CA ALA A 143 -7.80 5.86 -13.27
C ALA A 143 -7.99 7.37 -13.03
N ILE A 144 -7.03 8.19 -13.49
CA ILE A 144 -7.11 9.66 -13.42
C ILE A 144 -8.31 10.17 -14.21
N ASP A 145 -8.46 9.75 -15.47
CA ASP A 145 -9.54 10.20 -16.35
C ASP A 145 -10.92 9.82 -15.80
N THR A 146 -11.06 8.60 -15.29
CA THR A 146 -12.31 8.10 -14.72
C THR A 146 -12.71 8.87 -13.46
N VAL A 147 -11.75 9.16 -12.58
CA VAL A 147 -11.99 9.96 -11.38
C VAL A 147 -12.47 11.36 -11.76
N ILE A 148 -11.81 12.01 -12.72
CA ILE A 148 -12.15 13.37 -13.14
C ILE A 148 -13.54 13.40 -13.80
N LYS A 149 -13.76 12.52 -14.80
CA LYS A 149 -14.99 12.50 -15.61
C LYS A 149 -16.22 12.11 -14.81
N HIS A 150 -16.10 11.14 -13.91
CA HIS A 150 -17.24 10.57 -13.19
C HIS A 150 -17.31 10.99 -11.71
N ARG A 151 -16.38 11.84 -11.24
CA ARG A 151 -16.27 12.29 -9.84
C ARG A 151 -16.24 11.14 -8.83
N LEU A 152 -15.56 10.04 -9.20
CA LEU A 152 -15.40 8.87 -8.34
C LEU A 152 -14.18 9.03 -7.44
N MET A 153 -14.17 8.33 -6.30
CA MET A 153 -12.95 8.24 -5.48
C MET A 153 -11.92 7.34 -6.15
N PHE A 154 -10.65 7.76 -6.16
CA PHE A 154 -9.52 6.94 -6.63
C PHE A 154 -9.53 5.52 -6.04
N SER A 155 -9.82 5.39 -4.75
CA SER A 155 -9.89 4.09 -4.08
C SER A 155 -10.88 3.13 -4.76
N LYS A 156 -12.03 3.62 -5.23
CA LYS A 156 -13.04 2.79 -5.91
C LYS A 156 -12.58 2.37 -7.30
N VAL A 157 -11.93 3.27 -8.03
CA VAL A 157 -11.40 2.98 -9.37
C VAL A 157 -10.26 1.97 -9.28
N TYR A 158 -9.33 2.14 -8.35
CA TYR A 158 -8.27 1.16 -8.10
C TYR A 158 -8.82 -0.18 -7.65
N THR A 159 -9.85 -0.21 -6.79
CA THR A 159 -10.52 -1.47 -6.42
C THR A 159 -11.10 -2.16 -7.65
N LEU A 160 -11.81 -1.44 -8.54
CA LEU A 160 -12.37 -2.02 -9.76
C LEU A 160 -11.28 -2.67 -10.63
N ILE A 161 -10.20 -1.93 -10.90
CA ILE A 161 -9.08 -2.39 -11.75
C ILE A 161 -8.41 -3.63 -11.14
N ASN A 162 -8.15 -3.61 -9.83
CA ASN A 162 -7.56 -4.74 -9.09
C ASN A 162 -8.48 -5.97 -9.09
N LEU A 163 -9.79 -5.78 -8.90
CA LEU A 163 -10.76 -6.88 -8.95
C LEU A 163 -10.85 -7.49 -10.35
N PHE A 164 -10.83 -6.69 -11.41
CA PHE A 164 -10.80 -7.22 -12.77
C PHE A 164 -9.54 -8.07 -13.02
N ALA A 165 -8.38 -7.57 -12.58
CA ALA A 165 -7.11 -8.28 -12.68
C ALA A 165 -7.06 -9.55 -11.82
N GLY A 166 -7.83 -9.59 -10.72
CA GLY A 166 -7.74 -10.65 -9.72
C GLY A 166 -6.53 -10.48 -8.81
N THR A 167 -6.09 -9.26 -8.57
CA THR A 167 -4.94 -8.93 -7.72
C THR A 167 -5.37 -8.04 -6.56
N THR A 168 -4.57 -7.98 -5.50
CA THR A 168 -4.84 -7.04 -4.39
C THR A 168 -4.22 -5.67 -4.61
N SER A 169 -3.27 -5.58 -5.54
CA SER A 169 -2.60 -4.34 -5.94
C SER A 169 -2.11 -4.39 -7.40
N PHE A 170 -1.78 -3.23 -7.96
CA PHE A 170 -1.22 -3.13 -9.33
C PHE A 170 0.14 -3.81 -9.42
N GLN A 171 0.94 -3.73 -8.36
CA GLN A 171 2.25 -4.37 -8.30
C GLN A 171 2.17 -5.90 -8.33
N GLU A 172 0.99 -6.47 -8.06
CA GLU A 172 0.77 -7.89 -8.15
C GLU A 172 0.48 -8.39 -9.58
N MET A 173 0.13 -7.50 -10.49
CA MET A 173 -0.27 -7.84 -11.85
C MET A 173 0.88 -8.41 -12.68
N THR A 174 0.62 -9.50 -13.39
CA THR A 174 1.47 -9.97 -14.49
C THR A 174 1.37 -9.00 -15.66
N LYS A 175 2.34 -9.08 -16.58
CA LYS A 175 2.29 -8.31 -17.82
C LYS A 175 1.01 -8.60 -18.63
N GLU A 176 0.59 -9.86 -18.64
CA GLU A 176 -0.65 -10.28 -19.29
C GLU A 176 -1.89 -9.71 -18.58
N GLN A 177 -1.95 -9.78 -17.26
CA GLN A 177 -3.04 -9.18 -16.49
C GLN A 177 -3.13 -7.67 -16.74
N SER A 178 -2.01 -6.96 -16.74
CA SER A 178 -1.99 -5.53 -17.05
C SER A 178 -2.54 -5.22 -18.44
N ALA A 179 -2.19 -6.01 -19.45
CA ALA A 179 -2.73 -5.85 -20.80
C ALA A 179 -4.24 -6.11 -20.85
N GLN A 180 -4.72 -7.22 -20.27
CA GLN A 180 -6.15 -7.54 -20.22
C GLN A 180 -6.97 -6.48 -19.49
N VAL A 181 -6.39 -5.90 -18.43
CA VAL A 181 -7.00 -4.82 -17.67
C VAL A 181 -7.06 -3.55 -18.50
N ALA A 182 -6.02 -3.22 -19.27
CA ALA A 182 -6.05 -2.08 -20.19
C ALA A 182 -7.17 -2.23 -21.24
N ASP A 183 -7.32 -3.41 -21.84
CA ASP A 183 -8.40 -3.70 -22.79
C ASP A 183 -9.79 -3.57 -22.15
N PHE A 184 -9.92 -3.93 -20.87
CA PHE A 184 -11.14 -3.68 -20.11
C PHE A 184 -11.36 -2.19 -19.83
N CYS A 185 -10.33 -1.46 -19.42
CA CYS A 185 -10.39 -0.02 -19.19
C CYS A 185 -10.85 0.74 -20.45
N ASP A 186 -10.32 0.40 -21.62
CA ASP A 186 -10.72 0.99 -22.90
C ASP A 186 -12.19 0.70 -23.21
N ARG A 187 -12.62 -0.56 -23.07
CA ARG A 187 -14.04 -0.93 -23.27
C ARG A 187 -14.94 -0.22 -22.28
N PHE A 188 -14.57 -0.15 -21.01
CA PHE A 188 -15.34 0.54 -19.98
C PHE A 188 -15.44 2.04 -20.27
N ALA A 189 -14.35 2.69 -20.67
CA ALA A 189 -14.33 4.11 -21.03
C ALA A 189 -15.26 4.44 -22.22
N LEU A 190 -15.40 3.49 -23.15
CA LEU A 190 -16.30 3.56 -24.31
C LEU A 190 -17.74 3.11 -24.00
N GLY A 191 -18.03 2.62 -22.79
CA GLY A 191 -19.34 2.04 -22.44
C GLY A 191 -19.65 0.72 -23.18
N GLN A 192 -18.60 -0.02 -23.53
CA GLN A 192 -18.63 -1.31 -24.23
C GLN A 192 -18.22 -2.47 -23.33
N ASP A 193 -18.28 -2.29 -22.01
CA ASP A 193 -18.09 -3.37 -21.05
C ASP A 193 -19.14 -4.47 -21.23
N THR A 194 -18.71 -5.70 -21.01
CA THR A 194 -19.53 -6.90 -21.27
C THR A 194 -19.97 -7.55 -19.96
N ARG A 195 -21.01 -8.39 -20.02
CA ARG A 195 -21.44 -9.20 -18.88
C ARG A 195 -20.29 -10.09 -18.34
N ASN A 196 -19.41 -10.57 -19.21
CA ASN A 196 -18.27 -11.39 -18.82
C ASN A 196 -17.25 -10.60 -17.99
N ASP A 197 -17.09 -9.30 -18.27
CA ASP A 197 -16.18 -8.45 -17.49
C ASP A 197 -16.67 -8.30 -16.04
N TRP A 198 -17.97 -8.08 -15.87
CA TRP A 198 -18.61 -8.00 -14.55
C TRP A 198 -18.62 -9.34 -13.82
N GLN A 199 -18.81 -10.44 -14.54
CA GLN A 199 -18.72 -11.79 -13.96
C GLN A 199 -17.31 -12.03 -13.43
N ARG A 200 -16.27 -11.73 -14.23
CA ARG A 200 -14.87 -11.86 -13.82
C ARG A 200 -14.54 -11.03 -12.57
N ILE A 201 -15.02 -9.78 -12.49
CA ILE A 201 -14.86 -8.93 -11.30
C ILE A 201 -15.49 -9.60 -10.07
N THR A 202 -16.69 -10.16 -10.23
CA THR A 202 -17.42 -10.83 -9.15
C THR A 202 -16.69 -12.08 -8.68
N ASP A 203 -16.27 -12.94 -9.60
CA ASP A 203 -15.54 -14.18 -9.29
C ASP A 203 -14.21 -13.87 -8.58
N ASN A 204 -13.47 -12.88 -9.07
CA ASN A 204 -12.22 -12.44 -8.44
C ASN A 204 -12.43 -11.82 -7.06
N LYS A 205 -13.52 -11.05 -6.86
CA LYS A 205 -13.87 -10.50 -5.55
C LYS A 205 -14.11 -11.65 -4.55
N THR A 206 -14.89 -12.65 -4.93
CA THR A 206 -15.15 -13.83 -4.09
C THR A 206 -13.87 -14.60 -3.81
N ARG A 207 -12.99 -14.79 -4.81
CA ARG A 207 -11.71 -15.49 -4.63
C ARG A 207 -10.74 -14.75 -3.69
N LEU A 208 -10.66 -13.42 -3.78
CA LEU A 208 -9.69 -12.62 -3.02
C LEU A 208 -10.15 -12.31 -1.60
N HIS A 209 -11.45 -12.13 -1.39
CA HIS A 209 -12.00 -11.64 -0.12
C HIS A 209 -12.99 -12.61 0.54
N GLY A 210 -13.24 -13.77 -0.07
CA GLY A 210 -14.32 -14.69 0.33
C GLY A 210 -15.69 -14.19 -0.12
N GLU A 211 -16.72 -15.02 0.09
CA GLU A 211 -18.11 -14.55 -0.03
C GLU A 211 -18.35 -13.44 0.99
N SER A 212 -18.96 -12.33 0.55
CA SER A 212 -19.43 -11.32 1.50
C SER A 212 -20.54 -11.95 2.36
N PRO A 213 -20.49 -11.87 3.70
CA PRO A 213 -21.55 -12.39 4.58
C PRO A 213 -22.81 -11.50 4.55
N GLN A 214 -23.09 -10.85 3.43
CA GLN A 214 -24.40 -10.31 3.16
C GLN A 214 -25.26 -11.46 2.63
N LEU A 215 -25.77 -12.23 3.59
CA LEU A 215 -26.96 -13.06 3.41
C LEU A 215 -27.96 -12.32 2.53
N ASP A 216 -28.30 -12.97 1.42
CA ASP A 216 -29.40 -12.62 0.54
C ASP A 216 -30.64 -12.30 1.39
N MET A 217 -31.15 -11.07 1.25
CA MET A 217 -32.30 -10.59 2.01
C MET A 217 -33.52 -11.50 1.77
N VAL A 218 -33.55 -12.20 0.63
CA VAL A 218 -34.57 -13.19 0.26
C VAL A 218 -34.44 -14.47 1.11
N GLN A 219 -33.22 -14.95 1.39
CA GLN A 219 -33.00 -16.12 2.26
C GLN A 219 -33.38 -15.85 3.72
N LYS A 220 -33.21 -14.60 4.20
CA LYS A 220 -33.63 -14.19 5.54
C LYS A 220 -35.15 -14.12 5.73
N LEU A 221 -35.91 -13.90 4.64
CA LEU A 221 -37.37 -13.78 4.68
C LEU A 221 -38.09 -15.14 4.53
N LEU A 222 -37.44 -16.15 3.96
CA LEU A 222 -38.04 -17.47 3.72
C LEU A 222 -37.85 -18.46 4.90
N LEU A 223 -37.02 -18.11 5.89
CA LEU A 223 -36.70 -18.95 7.06
C LEU A 223 -37.15 -18.34 8.40
N SER A 224 -37.93 -17.26 8.36
CA SER A 224 -38.63 -16.66 9.52
C SER A 224 -40.11 -16.96 9.46
#